data_AF-A0A852VFG9-F1
#
_entry.id   AF-A0A852VFG9-F1
#
_cell.length_a   1.000
_cell.length_b   1.000
_cell.length_c   1.000
_cell.angle_alpha   90.00
_cell.angle_beta   90.00
_cell.angle_gamma   90.00
#
_symmetry.space_group_name_H-M   'P 1'
#
loop_
_entity.id
_entity.type
_entity.pdbx_description
1 polymer ?
#
loop_
_entity_poly.entity_id
_entity_poly.type
_entity_poly.pdbx_seq_one_letter_code
_entity_poly.pdbx_strand_id
1 'polypeptide(L)'
;MVSGLELPTIYVIFLTKRRILDVSPLGVVGGVFFLAEVRVQEGEPLENALRRFKRKVQTEDIIKEVKRHSFYLKPGEKKRVKEALARKRNRKKVRKEQD
;
A
#
# COMPACT_ATOMS: atom_id res chain seq x y z
N MET A 1 -10.48 31.55 39.76
CA MET A 1 -11.29 30.66 38.90
C MET A 1 -10.43 30.30 37.71
N VAL A 2 -9.73 29.18 37.87
CA VAL A 2 -8.65 28.73 36.98
C VAL A 2 -9.24 27.81 35.91
N SER A 3 -8.59 27.82 34.75
CA SER A 3 -8.62 26.76 33.72
C SER A 3 -9.98 26.44 33.10
N GLY A 4 -10.37 27.25 32.12
CA GLY A 4 -11.30 26.84 31.06
C GLY A 4 -10.54 26.69 29.74
N LEU A 5 -10.83 25.58 29.05
CA LEU A 5 -10.50 25.28 27.65
C LEU A 5 -9.16 24.59 27.38
N GLU A 6 -9.02 23.36 27.88
CA GLU A 6 -8.25 22.36 27.16
C GLU A 6 -9.12 21.74 26.05
N LEU A 7 -8.47 21.46 24.91
CA LEU A 7 -8.85 20.54 23.81
C LEU A 7 -9.56 21.10 22.56
N PRO A 8 -8.86 21.89 21.70
CA PRO A 8 -9.07 21.87 20.25
C PRO A 8 -8.09 20.95 19.49
N THR A 9 -7.04 20.43 20.14
CA THR A 9 -5.97 19.64 19.50
C THR A 9 -6.40 18.25 19.00
N ILE A 10 -7.37 17.61 19.67
CA ILE A 10 -7.89 16.30 19.23
C ILE A 10 -8.63 16.44 17.89
N TYR A 11 -9.32 17.56 17.66
CA TYR A 11 -10.04 17.83 16.41
C TYR A 11 -9.09 18.07 15.23
N VAL A 12 -7.95 18.74 15.46
CA VAL A 12 -6.91 18.96 14.43
C VAL A 12 -6.22 17.65 14.03
N ILE A 13 -5.95 16.75 14.98
CA ILE A 13 -5.34 15.43 14.70
C ILE A 13 -6.31 14.52 13.93
N PHE A 14 -7.63 14.58 14.22
CA PHE A 14 -8.62 13.79 13.50
C PHE A 14 -8.85 14.31 12.06
N LEU A 15 -8.82 15.62 11.84
CA LEU A 15 -8.97 16.23 10.51
C LEU A 15 -7.71 16.12 9.62
N THR A 16 -6.52 15.98 10.19
CA THR A 16 -5.29 15.72 9.40
C THR A 16 -5.00 14.24 9.12
N LYS A 17 -5.75 13.31 9.74
CA LYS A 17 -5.59 11.86 9.50
C LYS A 17 -6.50 11.30 8.40
N ARG A 18 -7.36 12.12 7.80
CA ARG A 18 -8.41 11.69 6.86
C ARG A 18 -8.30 12.33 5.47
N ARG A 19 -7.09 12.42 4.91
CA ARG A 19 -6.86 12.93 3.55
C ARG A 19 -5.77 12.16 2.79
N ILE A 20 -5.82 10.84 2.85
CA ILE A 20 -5.07 9.91 1.98
C ILE A 20 -5.97 8.70 1.69
N LEU A 21 -7.12 8.99 1.09
CA LEU A 21 -7.99 8.08 0.35
C LEU A 21 -8.36 8.98 -0.85
N ASP A 22 -7.90 8.77 -2.07
CA ASP A 22 -7.92 7.55 -2.89
C ASP A 22 -6.63 7.40 -3.69
N VAL A 23 -6.09 6.17 -3.71
CA VAL A 23 -5.62 5.61 -4.99
C VAL A 23 -6.37 4.30 -5.12
N SER A 24 -7.38 4.33 -5.98
CA SER A 24 -8.27 3.23 -6.27
C SER A 24 -7.45 2.00 -6.68
N PRO A 25 -7.77 0.80 -6.16
CA PRO A 25 -7.29 -0.44 -6.74
C PRO A 25 -8.06 -0.69 -8.04
N LEU A 26 -7.41 -1.36 -9.00
CA LEU A 26 -7.93 -1.75 -10.33
C LEU A 26 -7.72 -0.70 -11.43
N GLY A 27 -6.57 -0.78 -12.08
CA GLY A 27 -6.26 -0.03 -13.29
C GLY A 27 -5.30 -0.80 -14.18
N VAL A 28 -5.59 -2.08 -14.43
CA VAL A 28 -5.02 -2.78 -15.60
C VAL A 28 -5.72 -2.17 -16.82
N VAL A 29 -5.17 -1.07 -17.33
CA VAL A 29 -5.63 -0.47 -18.59
C VAL A 29 -4.50 -0.64 -19.59
N GLY A 30 -4.66 -1.58 -20.52
CA GLY A 30 -3.90 -1.55 -21.78
C GLY A 30 -2.46 -2.06 -21.79
N GLY A 31 -2.11 -3.07 -20.98
CA GLY A 31 -0.91 -3.91 -21.26
C GLY A 31 0.46 -3.23 -21.14
N VAL A 32 0.55 -1.99 -20.66
CA VAL A 32 1.82 -1.30 -20.36
C VAL A 32 2.03 -1.33 -18.85
N PHE A 33 3.00 -2.10 -18.39
CA PHE A 33 3.46 -2.06 -16.99
C PHE A 33 4.29 -0.79 -16.80
N PHE A 34 3.67 0.30 -16.34
CA PHE A 34 4.43 1.41 -15.78
C PHE A 34 4.96 0.96 -14.41
N LEU A 35 6.24 0.60 -14.36
CA LEU A 35 6.99 0.45 -13.10
C LEU A 35 6.88 1.75 -12.29
N ALA A 36 7.00 1.67 -10.96
CA ALA A 36 6.88 2.78 -10.00
C ALA A 36 7.66 4.06 -10.35
N GLU A 37 7.16 4.85 -11.30
CA GLU A 37 7.70 6.14 -11.71
C GLU A 37 7.08 7.23 -10.83
N VAL A 38 7.91 8.02 -10.17
CA VAL A 38 7.48 9.21 -9.40
C VAL A 38 8.22 10.41 -9.97
N ARG A 39 7.48 11.26 -10.69
CA ARG A 39 7.98 12.57 -11.12
C ARG A 39 7.91 13.53 -9.95
N VAL A 40 9.04 14.08 -9.56
CA VAL A 40 9.14 15.10 -8.51
C VAL A 40 8.99 16.46 -9.17
N GLN A 41 8.11 17.30 -8.64
CA GLN A 41 7.96 18.70 -9.08
C GLN A 41 8.86 19.61 -8.23
N GLU A 42 9.43 20.64 -8.85
CA GLU A 42 10.32 21.63 -8.23
C GLU A 42 9.51 22.50 -7.25
N GLY A 43 9.52 22.13 -5.97
CA GLY A 43 8.76 22.79 -4.91
C GLY A 43 8.22 21.85 -3.82
N GLU A 44 8.26 20.53 -4.05
CA GLU A 44 7.91 19.56 -3.00
C GLU A 44 9.12 19.22 -2.10
N PRO A 45 8.93 19.07 -0.77
CA PRO A 45 9.97 18.54 0.09
C PRO A 45 10.29 17.09 -0.30
N LEU A 46 11.58 16.77 -0.43
CA LEU A 46 12.11 15.47 -0.85
C LEU A 46 11.45 14.27 -0.13
N GLU A 47 11.14 14.46 1.15
CA GLU A 47 10.51 13.44 1.99
C GLU A 47 9.12 13.02 1.50
N ASN A 48 8.36 13.94 0.88
CA ASN A 48 7.05 13.63 0.32
C ASN A 48 7.17 12.78 -0.95
N ALA A 49 8.19 13.03 -1.78
CA ALA A 49 8.48 12.23 -2.97
C ALA A 49 8.89 10.79 -2.59
N LEU A 50 9.77 10.65 -1.60
CA LEU A 50 10.18 9.34 -1.07
C LEU A 50 9.00 8.56 -0.48
N ARG A 51 8.10 9.24 0.22
CA ARG A 51 6.88 8.63 0.76
C ARG A 51 5.96 8.12 -0.35
N ARG A 52 5.78 8.88 -1.44
CA ARG A 52 5.01 8.45 -2.61
C ARG A 52 5.66 7.27 -3.33
N PHE A 53 6.98 7.31 -3.51
CA PHE A 53 7.75 6.23 -4.10
C PHE A 53 7.63 4.93 -3.30
N LYS A 54 7.83 4.99 -1.98
CA LYS A 54 7.69 3.83 -1.09
C LYS A 54 6.30 3.21 -1.17
N ARG A 55 5.26 4.05 -1.27
CA ARG A 55 3.88 3.57 -1.48
C ARG A 55 3.71 2.87 -2.82
N LYS A 56 4.17 3.46 -3.93
CA LYS A 56 4.09 2.83 -5.26
C LYS A 56 4.81 1.48 -5.30
N VAL A 57 6.04 1.41 -4.78
CA VAL A 57 6.81 0.15 -4.67
C VAL A 57 6.10 -0.90 -3.83
N GLN A 58 5.41 -0.49 -2.77
CA GLN A 58 4.61 -1.40 -1.94
C GLN A 58 3.32 -1.85 -2.64
N THR A 59 2.64 -0.95 -3.35
CA THR A 59 1.41 -1.23 -4.08
C THR A 59 1.67 -2.20 -5.23
N GLU A 60 2.76 -2.00 -5.97
CA GLU A 60 3.16 -2.87 -7.08
C GLU A 60 3.80 -4.18 -6.63
N ASP A 61 4.04 -4.37 -5.32
CA ASP A 61 4.63 -5.59 -4.74
C ASP A 61 6.01 -5.99 -5.32
N ILE A 62 6.73 -5.04 -5.96
CA ILE A 62 8.02 -5.25 -6.67
C ILE A 62 9.02 -6.02 -5.80
N ILE A 63 9.19 -5.60 -4.55
CA ILE A 63 10.14 -6.23 -3.61
C ILE A 63 9.78 -7.70 -3.35
N LYS A 64 8.48 -8.02 -3.28
CA LYS A 64 8.03 -9.41 -3.08
C LYS A 64 8.27 -10.24 -4.33
N GLU A 65 8.12 -9.65 -5.50
CA GLU A 65 8.36 -10.32 -6.77
C GLU A 65 9.85 -10.66 -6.96
N VAL A 66 10.73 -9.69 -6.73
CA VAL A 66 12.19 -9.93 -6.76
C VAL A 66 12.58 -11.06 -5.81
N LYS A 67 12.03 -11.05 -4.58
CA LYS A 67 12.28 -12.12 -3.59
C LYS A 67 11.70 -13.49 -3.99
N ARG A 68 10.64 -13.54 -4.79
CA ARG A 68 10.10 -14.81 -5.30
C ARG A 68 10.95 -15.38 -6.44
N HIS A 69 11.63 -14.50 -7.19
CA HIS A 69 12.45 -14.88 -8.34
C HIS A 69 13.95 -14.99 -8.03
N SER A 70 14.39 -14.60 -6.83
CA SER A 70 15.81 -14.65 -6.44
C SER A 70 16.38 -16.06 -6.32
N PHE A 71 15.54 -17.09 -6.19
CA PHE A 71 15.98 -18.49 -6.11
C PHE A 71 15.05 -19.38 -6.93
N TYR A 72 15.63 -20.41 -7.56
CA TYR A 72 14.85 -21.40 -8.28
C TYR A 72 14.07 -22.28 -7.29
N LEU A 73 12.76 -22.09 -7.26
CA LEU A 73 11.85 -23.04 -6.63
C LEU A 73 11.43 -24.11 -7.63
N LYS A 74 11.39 -25.36 -7.17
CA LYS A 74 10.84 -26.47 -7.97
C LYS A 74 9.39 -26.16 -8.33
N PRO A 75 8.90 -26.57 -9.52
CA PRO A 75 7.54 -26.27 -9.97
C PRO A 75 6.46 -26.75 -8.98
N GLY A 76 6.69 -27.86 -8.27
CA GLY A 76 5.77 -28.35 -7.23
C GLY A 76 5.70 -27.44 -6.00
N GLU A 77 6.83 -26.89 -5.56
CA GLU A 77 6.88 -25.94 -4.43
C GLU A 77 6.24 -24.61 -4.80
N LYS A 78 6.48 -24.11 -6.02
CA LYS A 78 5.80 -22.92 -6.56
C LYS A 78 4.28 -23.07 -6.52
N LYS A 79 3.74 -24.24 -6.93
CA LYS A 79 2.30 -24.55 -6.85
C LYS A 79 1.79 -24.53 -5.41
N ARG A 80 2.46 -25.24 -4.49
CA ARG A 80 2.09 -25.28 -3.06
C ARG A 80 2.07 -23.90 -2.41
N VAL A 81 3.09 -23.07 -2.68
CA VAL A 81 3.16 -21.69 -2.17
C VAL A 81 2.03 -20.84 -2.74
N LYS A 82 1.73 -20.95 -4.04
CA LYS A 82 0.62 -20.22 -4.69
C LYS A 82 -0.73 -20.58 -4.05
N GLU A 83 -0.99 -21.86 -3.83
CA GLU A 83 -2.22 -22.34 -3.19
C GLU A 83 -2.34 -21.86 -1.73
N ALA A 84 -1.26 -21.95 -0.95
CA ALA A 84 -1.25 -21.47 0.43
C ALA A 84 -1.55 -19.97 0.51
N LEU A 85 -0.97 -19.18 -0.41
CA LEU A 85 -1.24 -17.74 -0.52
C LEU A 85 -2.67 -17.45 -0.97
N ALA A 86 -3.23 -18.22 -1.91
CA ALA A 86 -4.62 -18.08 -2.35
C ALA A 86 -5.60 -18.37 -1.21
N ARG A 87 -5.41 -19.48 -0.48
CA ARG A 87 -6.21 -19.82 0.72
C ARG A 87 -6.12 -18.72 1.78
N LYS A 88 -4.92 -18.18 2.03
CA LYS A 88 -4.72 -17.06 2.96
C LYS A 88 -5.46 -15.79 2.52
N ARG A 89 -5.44 -15.45 1.22
CA ARG A 89 -6.18 -14.30 0.68
C ARG A 89 -7.68 -14.49 0.81
N ASN A 90 -8.20 -15.67 0.48
CA ASN A 90 -9.62 -15.95 0.56
C ASN A 90 -10.16 -15.82 1.99
N ARG A 91 -9.44 -16.38 2.98
CA ARG A 91 -9.78 -16.22 4.40
C ARG A 91 -9.83 -14.76 4.87
N LYS A 92 -8.96 -13.90 4.34
CA LYS A 92 -8.98 -12.46 4.65
C LYS A 92 -10.15 -11.75 3.98
N LYS A 93 -10.51 -12.14 2.77
CA LYS A 93 -11.64 -11.56 2.03
C LYS A 93 -12.96 -11.84 2.74
N VAL A 94 -13.20 -13.10 3.11
CA VAL A 94 -14.42 -13.52 3.82
C VAL A 94 -14.58 -12.76 5.14
N ARG A 95 -13.52 -12.61 5.94
CA ARG A 95 -13.58 -11.82 7.18
C ARG A 95 -14.00 -10.38 6.96
N LYS A 96 -13.50 -9.74 5.89
CA LYS A 96 -13.83 -8.35 5.56
C LYS A 96 -15.27 -8.17 5.07
N GLU A 97 -15.89 -9.21 4.51
CA GLU A 97 -17.30 -9.18 4.07
C GLU A 97 -18.28 -9.44 5.23
N GLN A 98 -17.78 -9.93 6.37
CA GLN A 98 -18.57 -10.22 7.58
C GLN A 98 -18.61 -9.05 8.57
N ASP A 99 -17.73 -8.04 8.39
CA ASP A 99 -17.69 -6.78 9.15
C ASP A 99 -18.44 -5.67 8.41
#